data_AF-A0A917I544-F1
#
_entry.id   AF-A0A917I544-F1
#
_cell.length_a   1.000
_cell.length_b   1.000
_cell.length_c   1.000
_cell.angle_alpha   90.00
_cell.angle_beta   90.00
_cell.angle_gamma   90.00
#
_symmetry.space_group_name_H-M   'P 1'
#
loop_
_entity.id
_entity.type
_entity.pdbx_description
1 polymer ?
#
loop_
_entity_poly.entity_id
_entity_poly.type
_entity_poly.pdbx_seq_one_letter_code
_entity_poly.pdbx_strand_id
1 'polypeptide(L)'
;MANPSNKKFLVIGRVGDKSLHKHWLEPASTERNWDLVLNSYGKDQTRVQDGDLPTVFDPGTKWDSIVRQFKAHPELLEQYTHVMLPDDDLLMTAGDINRMFEVVVENGLTMAQPSLTYESYISWPILLHVPGFKLRYCNFLESMACVIDVRYLKSLLPMFEKHYTGWGTDMIWTMLMRDPPFRAAIIDEVQMTHTRPLYSGPIYNTFVDMHVDPRDEVRKLTESFANYPNSIVTYGGVLANGRTVGGRRTMLANVSYLVRNAHRSRLWSSCLVTASELLARSITMNNYRPEQLKPVAGSAFDRLGITAADLQFDREPRPSEISLPERLAI
;
A
#
# COMPACT_ATOMS: atom_id res chain seq x y z
N MET A 1 29.85 8.58 11.33
CA MET A 1 28.96 8.64 10.15
C MET A 1 28.90 7.22 9.61
N ALA A 2 27.73 6.59 9.57
CA ALA A 2 27.60 5.26 8.97
C ALA A 2 27.95 5.38 7.47
N ASN A 3 28.69 4.42 6.92
CA ASN A 3 28.95 4.39 5.48
C ASN A 3 27.61 4.34 4.74
N PRO A 4 27.40 5.14 3.68
CA PRO A 4 26.17 5.08 2.92
C PRO A 4 26.01 3.68 2.33
N SER A 5 24.91 3.03 2.69
CA SER A 5 24.53 1.73 2.14
C SER A 5 24.32 1.85 0.63
N ASN A 6 24.81 0.86 -0.12
CA ASN A 6 24.62 0.78 -1.58
C ASN A 6 23.25 0.19 -1.97
N LYS A 7 22.38 -0.08 -0.98
CA LYS A 7 21.04 -0.62 -1.23
C LYS A 7 20.11 0.48 -1.75
N LYS A 8 19.15 0.06 -2.58
CA LYS A 8 18.24 0.97 -3.30
C LYS A 8 16.85 1.08 -2.68
N PHE A 9 16.58 0.31 -1.63
CA PHE A 9 15.26 0.19 -1.01
C PHE A 9 15.32 0.50 0.48
N LEU A 10 14.28 1.15 0.99
CA LEU A 10 14.16 1.54 2.38
C LEU A 10 12.89 0.97 2.99
N VAL A 11 12.98 0.48 4.22
CA VAL A 11 11.83 0.17 5.06
C VAL A 11 11.81 1.18 6.20
N ILE A 12 10.71 1.94 6.32
CA ILE A 12 10.47 2.81 7.47
C ILE A 12 9.36 2.17 8.30
N GLY A 13 9.76 1.41 9.32
CA GLY A 13 8.83 0.76 10.23
C GLY A 13 8.25 1.76 11.20
N ARG A 14 6.92 1.92 11.20
CA ARG A 14 6.23 2.63 12.30
C ARG A 14 6.07 1.64 13.45
N VAL A 15 6.84 1.78 14.54
CA VAL A 15 7.00 0.73 15.54
C VAL A 15 6.68 1.16 16.97
N GLY A 16 6.00 0.30 17.73
CA GLY A 16 5.77 0.46 19.17
C GLY A 16 6.43 -0.64 20.01
N ASP A 17 6.19 -0.64 21.32
CA ASP A 17 6.79 -1.57 22.29
C ASP A 17 6.48 -3.06 22.03
N LYS A 18 5.47 -3.35 21.20
CA LYS A 18 5.03 -4.71 20.84
C LYS A 18 5.27 -5.04 19.36
N SER A 19 6.10 -4.24 18.70
CA SER A 19 6.35 -4.36 17.28
C SER A 19 6.94 -5.73 16.90
N LEU A 20 6.54 -6.22 15.73
CA LEU A 20 7.03 -7.46 15.12
C LEU A 20 8.25 -7.25 14.21
N HIS A 21 8.86 -6.05 14.19
CA HIS A 21 9.96 -5.72 13.27
C HIS A 21 11.16 -6.68 13.31
N LYS A 22 11.38 -7.38 14.42
CA LYS A 22 12.42 -8.40 14.52
C LYS A 22 12.23 -9.54 13.53
N HIS A 23 10.98 -9.93 13.24
CA HIS A 23 10.69 -10.94 12.22
C HIS A 23 11.05 -10.48 10.81
N TRP A 24 11.00 -9.17 10.54
CA TRP A 24 11.44 -8.59 9.26
C TRP A 24 12.95 -8.75 9.05
N LEU A 25 13.71 -9.04 10.10
CA LEU A 25 15.15 -9.32 10.05
C LEU A 25 15.45 -10.82 10.06
N GLU A 26 14.43 -11.67 10.16
CA GLU A 26 14.59 -13.13 10.25
C GLU A 26 14.35 -13.83 8.89
N PRO A 27 15.06 -14.94 8.64
CA PRO A 27 16.24 -15.39 9.37
C PRO A 27 17.44 -14.48 9.07
N ALA A 28 18.33 -14.30 10.06
CA ALA A 28 19.50 -13.42 9.95
C ALA A 28 20.48 -13.81 8.82
N SER A 29 20.39 -15.04 8.31
CA SER A 29 21.14 -15.51 7.14
C SER A 29 20.66 -14.91 5.81
N THR A 30 19.51 -14.24 5.79
CA THR A 30 18.96 -13.63 4.59
C THR A 30 19.68 -12.32 4.29
N GLU A 31 20.38 -12.27 3.15
CA GLU A 31 20.94 -11.01 2.66
C GLU A 31 19.81 -10.09 2.21
N ARG A 32 19.69 -8.91 2.83
CA ARG A 32 18.62 -7.95 2.56
C ARG A 32 18.99 -6.98 1.44
N ASN A 33 18.06 -6.73 0.53
CA ASN A 33 18.20 -5.72 -0.54
C ASN A 33 17.73 -4.31 -0.12
N TRP A 34 17.35 -4.15 1.15
CA TRP A 34 16.81 -2.93 1.75
C TRP A 34 17.50 -2.58 3.08
N ASP A 35 17.39 -1.31 3.48
CA ASP A 35 17.79 -0.81 4.81
C ASP A 35 16.57 -0.51 5.68
N LEU A 36 16.73 -0.63 7.00
CA LEU A 36 15.69 -0.40 7.99
C LEU A 36 15.92 0.91 8.76
N VAL A 37 14.91 1.78 8.78
CA VAL A 37 14.76 2.84 9.79
C VAL A 37 13.56 2.51 10.67
N LEU A 38 13.74 2.63 11.97
CA LEU A 38 12.66 2.51 12.94
C LEU A 38 12.17 3.91 13.32
N ASN A 39 10.91 4.19 13.00
CA ASN A 39 10.19 5.39 13.45
C ASN A 39 9.28 4.99 14.62
N SER A 40 9.73 5.26 15.83
CA SER A 40 9.20 4.68 17.06
C SER A 40 8.23 5.59 17.81
N TYR A 41 7.05 5.09 18.18
CA TYR A 41 6.20 5.66 19.23
C TYR A 41 6.32 4.89 20.54
N GLY A 42 7.20 3.88 20.58
CA GLY A 42 7.46 3.08 21.75
C GLY A 42 7.98 3.93 22.91
N LYS A 43 7.51 3.62 24.11
CA LYS A 43 8.00 4.26 25.35
C LYS A 43 9.28 3.60 25.82
N ASP A 44 9.46 2.31 25.50
CA ASP A 44 10.61 1.52 25.89
C ASP A 44 11.61 1.43 24.75
N GLN A 45 12.63 2.29 24.79
CA GLN A 45 13.68 2.35 23.77
C GLN A 45 14.48 1.03 23.68
N THR A 46 14.47 0.19 24.72
CA THR A 46 15.17 -1.10 24.69
C THR A 46 14.51 -2.12 23.76
N ARG A 47 13.24 -1.89 23.40
CA ARG A 47 12.46 -2.78 22.53
C ARG A 47 12.49 -2.41 21.07
N VAL A 48 13.01 -1.23 20.74
CA VAL A 48 12.98 -0.67 19.39
C VAL A 48 14.42 -0.40 18.93
N GLN A 49 15.07 -1.48 18.53
CA GLN A 49 16.49 -1.55 18.15
C GLN A 49 16.65 -2.32 16.84
N ASP A 50 17.88 -2.59 16.42
CA ASP A 50 18.18 -3.46 15.25
C ASP A 50 17.87 -2.82 13.88
N GLY A 51 17.65 -1.50 13.82
CA GLY A 51 17.62 -0.74 12.57
C GLY A 51 19.03 -0.53 11.97
N ASP A 52 19.12 -0.44 10.64
CA ASP A 52 20.38 -0.14 9.94
C ASP A 52 20.74 1.35 10.03
N LEU A 53 19.74 2.21 10.16
CA LEU A 53 19.86 3.65 10.35
C LEU A 53 19.43 4.03 11.78
N PRO A 54 19.83 5.21 12.27
CA PRO A 54 19.42 5.68 13.60
C PRO A 54 17.90 5.66 13.79
N THR A 55 17.45 5.04 14.88
CA THR A 55 16.04 5.06 15.29
C THR A 55 15.58 6.49 15.55
N VAL A 56 14.43 6.85 15.00
CA VAL A 56 13.77 8.14 15.21
C VAL A 56 12.64 7.93 16.22
N PHE A 57 12.66 8.64 17.36
CA PHE A 57 11.59 8.59 18.35
C PHE A 57 10.62 9.75 18.11
N ASP A 58 9.38 9.42 17.77
CA ASP A 58 8.34 10.38 17.42
C ASP A 58 6.97 9.90 17.95
N PRO A 59 6.31 10.65 18.86
CA PRO A 59 5.02 10.27 19.43
C PRO A 59 3.82 10.54 18.49
N GLY A 60 4.03 11.07 17.28
CA GLY A 60 2.95 11.40 16.35
C GLY A 60 2.17 10.21 15.78
N THR A 61 1.28 10.48 14.84
CA THR A 61 0.63 9.45 14.01
C THR A 61 1.60 8.83 13.01
N LYS A 62 1.13 7.96 12.11
CA LYS A 62 2.00 7.36 11.07
C LYS A 62 2.45 8.43 10.07
N TRP A 63 1.50 9.18 9.53
CA TRP A 63 1.75 10.06 8.38
C TRP A 63 2.50 11.33 8.73
N ASP A 64 2.16 11.95 9.86
CA ASP A 64 2.86 13.15 10.33
C ASP A 64 4.33 12.84 10.69
N SER A 65 4.59 11.67 11.29
CA SER A 65 5.93 11.21 11.65
C SER A 65 6.76 10.86 10.42
N ILE A 66 6.15 10.26 9.40
CA ILE A 66 6.80 10.02 8.10
C ILE A 66 7.17 11.34 7.42
N VAL A 67 6.26 12.33 7.44
CA VAL A 67 6.55 13.67 6.90
C VAL A 67 7.70 14.33 7.65
N ARG A 68 7.69 14.32 8.99
CA ARG A 68 8.77 14.88 9.80
C ARG A 68 10.10 14.18 9.54
N GLN A 69 10.09 12.85 9.39
CA GLN A 69 11.27 12.07 9.07
C GLN A 69 11.89 12.49 7.74
N PHE A 70 11.11 12.58 6.67
CA PHE A 70 11.64 13.01 5.36
C PHE A 70 12.01 14.49 5.30
N LYS A 71 11.39 15.35 6.12
CA LYS A 71 11.82 16.75 6.27
C LYS A 71 13.16 16.87 7.00
N ALA A 72 13.38 16.05 8.02
CA ALA A 72 14.62 16.03 8.78
C ALA A 72 15.76 15.33 8.00
N HIS A 73 15.41 14.37 7.15
CA HIS A 73 16.33 13.52 6.38
C HIS A 73 15.99 13.51 4.89
N PRO A 74 16.09 14.66 4.18
CA PRO A 74 15.77 14.74 2.75
C PRO A 74 16.66 13.83 1.90
N GLU A 75 17.87 13.50 2.37
CA GLU A 75 18.80 12.57 1.70
C GLU A 75 18.20 11.17 1.49
N LEU A 76 17.26 10.73 2.34
CA LEU A 76 16.56 9.45 2.17
C LEU A 76 15.71 9.45 0.90
N LEU A 77 15.18 10.61 0.51
CA LEU A 77 14.40 10.75 -0.73
C LEU A 77 15.28 10.88 -1.99
N GLU A 78 16.59 10.95 -1.83
CA GLU A 78 17.57 11.02 -2.92
C GLU A 78 18.30 9.68 -3.09
N GLN A 79 18.58 8.99 -1.98
CA GLN A 79 19.31 7.72 -1.96
C GLN A 79 18.46 6.54 -2.42
N TYR A 80 17.20 6.47 -2.00
CA TYR A 80 16.35 5.30 -2.21
C TYR A 80 15.40 5.48 -3.40
N THR A 81 15.10 4.37 -4.07
CA THR A 81 14.17 4.32 -5.21
C THR A 81 12.74 3.99 -4.78
N HIS A 82 12.61 3.13 -3.77
CA HIS A 82 11.32 2.69 -3.22
C HIS A 82 11.39 2.62 -1.70
N VAL A 83 10.27 2.93 -1.06
CA VAL A 83 10.10 2.89 0.39
C VAL A 83 8.92 1.99 0.74
N MET A 84 9.11 1.05 1.66
CA MET A 84 8.03 0.32 2.31
C MET A 84 7.70 0.96 3.66
N LEU A 85 6.41 1.12 3.95
CA LEU A 85 5.91 1.76 5.16
C LEU A 85 5.08 0.79 6.03
N PRO A 86 5.69 -0.26 6.63
CA PRO A 86 4.96 -1.24 7.43
C PRO A 86 4.53 -0.70 8.81
N ASP A 87 3.31 -1.06 9.21
CA ASP A 87 2.80 -0.99 10.58
C ASP A 87 3.47 -2.04 11.47
N ASP A 88 3.36 -1.88 12.79
CA ASP A 88 4.15 -2.64 13.75
C ASP A 88 3.67 -4.08 14.01
N ASP A 89 2.50 -4.47 13.51
CA ASP A 89 1.84 -5.75 13.76
C ASP A 89 1.76 -6.67 12.54
N LEU A 90 2.59 -6.39 11.54
CA LEU A 90 2.68 -7.14 10.32
C LEU A 90 3.73 -8.24 10.43
N LEU A 91 3.30 -9.50 10.31
CA LEU A 91 4.20 -10.64 10.26
C LEU A 91 4.63 -10.90 8.82
N MET A 92 5.92 -10.68 8.57
CA MET A 92 6.65 -10.94 7.33
C MET A 92 8.10 -11.29 7.69
N THR A 93 8.81 -11.97 6.80
CA THR A 93 10.24 -12.28 6.93
C THR A 93 11.11 -11.31 6.14
N ALA A 94 12.42 -11.36 6.34
CA ALA A 94 13.38 -10.63 5.50
C ALA A 94 13.26 -11.01 4.02
N GLY A 95 13.02 -12.31 3.74
CA GLY A 95 12.83 -12.83 2.39
C GLY A 95 11.55 -12.33 1.72
N ASP A 96 10.46 -12.21 2.48
CA ASP A 96 9.20 -11.65 1.99
C ASP A 96 9.38 -10.20 1.54
N ILE A 97 10.06 -9.38 2.35
CA ILE A 97 10.30 -7.97 2.03
C ILE A 97 11.27 -7.82 0.83
N ASN A 98 12.31 -8.65 0.75
CA ASN A 98 13.16 -8.70 -0.44
C ASN A 98 12.34 -8.97 -1.69
N ARG A 99 11.49 -10.01 -1.65
CA ARG A 99 10.66 -10.40 -2.79
C ARG A 99 9.65 -9.32 -3.15
N MET A 100 9.10 -8.60 -2.17
CA MET A 100 8.22 -7.46 -2.43
C MET A 100 8.90 -6.41 -3.31
N PHE A 101 10.10 -5.95 -2.96
CA PHE A 101 10.83 -4.96 -3.76
C PHE A 101 11.20 -5.49 -5.15
N GLU A 102 11.61 -6.76 -5.25
CA GLU A 102 11.90 -7.40 -6.53
C GLU A 102 10.69 -7.39 -7.45
N VAL A 103 9.53 -7.84 -6.98
CA VAL A 103 8.30 -7.87 -7.79
C VAL A 103 7.86 -6.47 -8.20
N VAL A 104 7.99 -5.48 -7.31
CA VAL A 104 7.69 -4.07 -7.60
C VAL A 104 8.55 -3.56 -8.77
N VAL A 105 9.86 -3.80 -8.71
CA VAL A 105 10.80 -3.35 -9.75
C VAL A 105 10.62 -4.13 -11.06
N GLU A 106 10.51 -5.46 -10.98
CA GLU A 106 10.30 -6.35 -12.15
C GLU A 106 9.06 -5.94 -12.98
N ASN A 107 8.02 -5.42 -12.33
CA ASN A 107 6.76 -5.06 -12.97
C ASN A 107 6.57 -3.55 -13.17
N GLY A 108 7.56 -2.73 -12.78
CA GLY A 108 7.49 -1.27 -12.88
C GLY A 108 6.30 -0.68 -12.13
N LEU A 109 5.98 -1.22 -10.95
CA LEU A 109 4.88 -0.74 -10.12
C LEU A 109 5.31 0.56 -9.42
N THR A 110 4.44 1.55 -9.44
CA THR A 110 4.59 2.76 -8.62
C THR A 110 4.26 2.45 -7.17
N MET A 111 3.37 1.48 -6.96
CA MET A 111 2.84 1.18 -5.65
C MET A 111 2.41 -0.28 -5.53
N ALA A 112 2.66 -0.91 -4.39
CA ALA A 112 2.18 -2.25 -4.12
C ALA A 112 1.99 -2.52 -2.63
N GLN A 113 1.22 -3.56 -2.32
CA GLN A 113 1.24 -4.19 -0.99
C GLN A 113 1.29 -5.72 -1.12
N PRO A 114 1.79 -6.44 -0.11
CA PRO A 114 1.65 -7.89 -0.06
C PRO A 114 0.18 -8.30 0.03
N SER A 115 -0.15 -9.49 -0.45
CA SER A 115 -1.46 -10.08 -0.22
C SER A 115 -1.64 -10.49 1.25
N LEU A 116 -2.87 -10.45 1.75
CA LEU A 116 -3.18 -10.83 3.13
C LEU A 116 -3.46 -12.32 3.26
N THR A 117 -2.93 -12.93 4.31
CA THR A 117 -3.37 -14.28 4.72
C THR A 117 -4.82 -14.25 5.20
N TYR A 118 -5.52 -15.38 5.12
CA TYR A 118 -6.92 -15.47 5.55
C TYR A 118 -7.09 -15.33 7.06
N GLU A 119 -6.04 -15.62 7.82
CA GLU A 119 -6.00 -15.52 9.28
C GLU A 119 -5.84 -14.08 9.78
N SER A 120 -5.49 -13.15 8.87
CA SER A 120 -5.32 -11.73 9.15
C SER A 120 -6.59 -11.08 9.70
N TYR A 121 -6.41 -10.07 10.53
CA TYR A 121 -7.46 -9.08 10.76
C TYR A 121 -7.53 -8.16 9.54
N ILE A 122 -8.68 -8.07 8.86
CA ILE A 122 -8.78 -7.38 7.57
C ILE A 122 -9.98 -6.43 7.55
N SER A 123 -9.90 -5.36 6.75
CA SER A 123 -11.06 -4.51 6.43
C SER A 123 -11.65 -4.89 5.07
N TRP A 124 -10.79 -5.26 4.12
CA TRP A 124 -11.14 -5.42 2.71
C TRP A 124 -10.78 -6.81 2.19
N PRO A 125 -11.76 -7.75 2.08
CA PRO A 125 -11.49 -9.11 1.61
C PRO A 125 -10.86 -9.20 0.22
N ILE A 126 -11.00 -8.17 -0.63
CA ILE A 126 -10.37 -8.14 -1.96
C ILE A 126 -8.83 -8.27 -1.90
N LEU A 127 -8.22 -7.88 -0.76
CA LEU A 127 -6.77 -7.91 -0.52
C LEU A 127 -6.25 -9.29 -0.10
N LEU A 128 -7.14 -10.24 0.19
CA LEU A 128 -6.76 -11.61 0.56
C LEU A 128 -6.04 -12.32 -0.59
N HIS A 129 -5.12 -13.21 -0.22
CA HIS A 129 -4.28 -13.96 -1.13
C HIS A 129 -5.07 -14.82 -2.12
N VAL A 130 -4.68 -14.74 -3.40
CA VAL A 130 -5.25 -15.53 -4.49
C VAL A 130 -4.16 -16.38 -5.14
N PRO A 131 -4.10 -17.69 -4.81
CA PRO A 131 -3.11 -18.61 -5.36
C PRO A 131 -3.09 -18.62 -6.89
N GLY A 132 -1.88 -18.78 -7.45
CA GLY A 132 -1.65 -18.84 -8.89
C GLY A 132 -1.48 -17.47 -9.56
N PHE A 133 -1.66 -16.38 -8.81
CA PHE A 133 -1.22 -15.04 -9.23
C PHE A 133 0.17 -14.74 -8.69
N LYS A 134 0.91 -13.98 -9.49
CA LYS A 134 2.08 -13.22 -9.03
C LYS A 134 1.62 -11.88 -8.44
N LEU A 135 0.74 -11.19 -9.15
CA LEU A 135 0.13 -9.95 -8.70
C LEU A 135 -1.24 -9.72 -9.34
N ARG A 136 -2.07 -8.90 -8.69
CA ARG A 136 -3.36 -8.41 -9.18
C ARG A 136 -3.37 -6.89 -9.13
N TYR A 137 -3.62 -6.26 -10.27
CA TYR A 137 -3.77 -4.81 -10.33
C TYR A 137 -5.09 -4.40 -9.68
N CYS A 138 -5.03 -3.44 -8.76
CA CYS A 138 -6.14 -3.03 -7.93
C CYS A 138 -6.21 -1.50 -7.88
N ASN A 139 -7.41 -0.94 -7.87
CA ASN A 139 -7.62 0.50 -7.68
C ASN A 139 -7.64 0.90 -6.19
N PHE A 140 -7.22 0.00 -5.30
CA PHE A 140 -7.21 0.23 -3.85
C PHE A 140 -6.07 -0.57 -3.22
N LEU A 141 -5.31 0.05 -2.32
CA LEU A 141 -4.31 -0.61 -1.48
C LEU A 141 -4.38 -0.03 -0.07
N GLU A 142 -4.32 -0.88 0.95
CA GLU A 142 -4.37 -0.47 2.36
C GLU A 142 -3.04 0.16 2.79
N SER A 143 -3.11 1.14 3.67
CA SER A 143 -1.93 1.92 4.08
C SER A 143 -0.92 1.18 4.96
N MET A 144 -1.25 0.00 5.46
CA MET A 144 -0.48 -0.68 6.49
C MET A 144 0.92 -1.11 6.04
N ALA A 145 1.13 -1.47 4.77
CA ALA A 145 2.38 -2.13 4.33
C ALA A 145 2.83 -1.74 2.92
N CYS A 146 2.43 -0.57 2.44
CA CYS A 146 2.67 -0.21 1.05
C CYS A 146 4.14 0.04 0.74
N VAL A 147 4.60 -0.54 -0.37
CA VAL A 147 5.82 -0.15 -1.09
C VAL A 147 5.44 0.93 -2.09
N ILE A 148 6.17 2.04 -2.08
CA ILE A 148 5.89 3.24 -2.89
C ILE A 148 7.18 3.71 -3.55
N ASP A 149 7.12 4.01 -4.85
CA ASP A 149 8.17 4.73 -5.57
C ASP A 149 8.44 6.09 -4.90
N VAL A 150 9.70 6.41 -4.62
CA VAL A 150 10.06 7.63 -3.88
C VAL A 150 9.62 8.91 -4.59
N ARG A 151 9.61 8.94 -5.93
CA ARG A 151 9.12 10.11 -6.68
C ARG A 151 7.63 10.31 -6.45
N TYR A 152 6.88 9.21 -6.41
CA TYR A 152 5.45 9.28 -6.08
C TYR A 152 5.22 9.63 -4.61
N LEU A 153 6.01 9.06 -3.70
CA LEU A 153 5.95 9.40 -2.28
C LEU A 153 6.17 10.90 -2.04
N LYS A 154 7.14 11.54 -2.74
CA LYS A 154 7.35 13.00 -2.70
C LYS A 154 6.06 13.78 -3.01
N SER A 155 5.31 13.34 -4.03
CA SER A 155 4.03 13.97 -4.39
C SER A 155 2.93 13.80 -3.33
N LEU A 156 3.01 12.76 -2.51
CA LEU A 156 2.06 12.47 -1.44
C LEU A 156 2.39 13.17 -0.11
N LEU A 157 3.65 13.59 0.12
CA LEU A 157 4.06 14.22 1.38
C LEU A 157 3.22 15.47 1.74
N PRO A 158 2.88 16.39 0.81
CA PRO A 158 2.00 17.52 1.13
C PRO A 158 0.60 17.10 1.59
N MET A 159 0.08 15.99 1.05
CA MET A 159 -1.19 15.40 1.48
C MET A 159 -1.08 14.87 2.90
N PHE A 160 -0.06 14.07 3.18
CA PHE A 160 0.18 13.48 4.50
C PHE A 160 0.38 14.54 5.59
N GLU A 161 1.03 15.66 5.24
CA GLU A 161 1.24 16.77 6.16
C GLU A 161 -0.07 17.43 6.60
N LYS A 162 -1.02 17.55 5.66
CA LYS A 162 -2.29 18.26 5.87
C LYS A 162 -3.44 17.33 6.28
N HIS A 163 -3.26 16.02 6.10
CA HIS A 163 -4.26 14.98 6.34
C HIS A 163 -3.79 14.01 7.45
N TYR A 164 -3.67 14.54 8.67
CA TYR A 164 -2.94 13.88 9.77
C TYR A 164 -3.60 12.58 10.29
N THR A 165 -4.91 12.38 10.11
CA THR A 165 -5.56 11.11 10.49
C THR A 165 -5.14 9.98 9.55
N GLY A 166 -4.86 10.29 8.28
CA GLY A 166 -4.58 9.32 7.23
C GLY A 166 -5.78 8.58 6.66
N TRP A 167 -6.98 8.77 7.20
CA TRP A 167 -8.15 7.98 6.82
C TRP A 167 -8.65 8.35 5.42
N GLY A 168 -8.90 7.35 4.58
CA GLY A 168 -9.36 7.56 3.20
C GLY A 168 -8.23 7.84 2.20
N THR A 169 -6.99 8.02 2.64
CA THR A 169 -5.81 8.05 1.76
C THR A 169 -5.75 6.81 0.87
N ASP A 170 -5.99 5.66 1.48
CA ASP A 170 -6.02 4.34 0.85
C ASP A 170 -7.07 4.24 -0.27
N MET A 171 -8.15 5.03 -0.18
CA MET A 171 -9.22 5.11 -1.18
C MET A 171 -8.83 5.87 -2.44
N ILE A 172 -7.83 6.75 -2.40
CA ILE A 172 -7.54 7.68 -3.49
C ILE A 172 -6.13 7.56 -4.06
N TRP A 173 -5.16 7.16 -3.25
CA TRP A 173 -3.73 7.25 -3.60
C TRP A 173 -3.27 6.30 -4.72
N THR A 174 -4.04 5.28 -5.09
CA THR A 174 -3.74 4.46 -6.27
C THR A 174 -4.15 5.17 -7.57
N MET A 175 -5.02 6.19 -7.46
CA MET A 175 -5.64 6.91 -8.58
C MET A 175 -5.26 8.39 -8.61
N LEU A 176 -4.44 8.90 -7.67
CA LEU A 176 -3.85 10.24 -7.78
C LEU A 176 -2.70 10.27 -8.80
N MET A 177 -2.13 9.12 -9.15
CA MET A 177 -1.09 8.99 -10.18
C MET A 177 -1.58 9.53 -11.53
N ARG A 178 -0.69 10.15 -12.31
CA ARG A 178 -1.00 10.65 -13.66
C ARG A 178 -1.46 9.57 -14.63
N ASP A 179 -0.86 8.38 -14.57
CA ASP A 179 -1.18 7.22 -15.42
C ASP A 179 -1.36 5.97 -14.54
N PRO A 180 -2.50 5.87 -13.82
CA PRO A 180 -2.71 4.83 -12.81
C PRO A 180 -2.90 3.39 -13.34
N PRO A 181 -3.33 3.12 -14.59
CA PRO A 181 -3.46 1.75 -15.07
C PRO A 181 -2.17 0.95 -14.93
N PHE A 182 -2.29 -0.20 -14.26
CA PHE A 182 -1.20 -1.17 -14.11
C PHE A 182 0.00 -0.66 -13.31
N ARG A 183 -0.20 0.34 -12.45
CA ARG A 183 0.85 0.90 -11.57
C ARG A 183 0.69 0.58 -10.09
N ALA A 184 -0.50 0.17 -9.68
CA ALA A 184 -0.82 -0.25 -8.31
C ALA A 184 -1.27 -1.72 -8.29
N ALA A 185 -0.65 -2.55 -7.44
CA ALA A 185 -0.99 -3.97 -7.37
C ALA A 185 -0.92 -4.57 -5.96
N ILE A 186 -1.74 -5.60 -5.75
CA ILE A 186 -1.59 -6.58 -4.67
C ILE A 186 -0.62 -7.63 -5.17
N ILE A 187 0.46 -7.90 -4.45
CA ILE A 187 1.44 -8.94 -4.81
C ILE A 187 1.04 -10.23 -4.11
N ASP A 188 0.61 -11.22 -4.87
CA ASP A 188 0.22 -12.54 -4.34
C ASP A 188 1.43 -13.48 -4.17
N GLU A 189 2.57 -13.18 -4.80
CA GLU A 189 3.84 -13.91 -4.55
C GLU A 189 4.37 -13.75 -3.12
N VAL A 190 3.90 -12.73 -2.41
CA VAL A 190 4.25 -12.47 -1.01
C VAL A 190 2.96 -12.41 -0.18
N GLN A 191 2.99 -13.05 0.98
CA GLN A 191 1.90 -13.02 1.93
C GLN A 191 2.33 -12.33 3.22
N MET A 192 1.42 -11.55 3.77
CA MET A 192 1.58 -10.85 5.04
C MET A 192 0.43 -11.25 5.96
N THR A 193 0.72 -11.40 7.25
CA THR A 193 -0.33 -11.57 8.26
C THR A 193 -0.46 -10.32 9.12
N HIS A 194 -1.63 -9.69 9.11
CA HIS A 194 -1.96 -8.62 10.06
C HIS A 194 -2.45 -9.25 11.37
N THR A 195 -1.64 -9.14 12.43
CA THR A 195 -1.75 -10.01 13.62
C THR A 195 -2.64 -9.47 14.74
N ARG A 196 -3.11 -8.22 14.66
CA ARG A 196 -3.90 -7.58 15.72
C ARG A 196 -5.25 -7.07 15.23
N PRO A 197 -6.27 -6.98 16.11
CA PRO A 197 -7.57 -6.45 15.75
C PRO A 197 -7.52 -5.03 15.21
N LEU A 198 -8.32 -4.79 14.17
CA LEU A 198 -8.64 -3.43 13.72
C LEU A 198 -9.21 -2.62 14.89
N TYR A 199 -9.05 -1.30 14.81
CA TYR A 199 -9.63 -0.37 15.79
C TYR A 199 -9.09 -0.49 17.24
N SER A 200 -7.96 -1.18 17.44
CA SER A 200 -7.35 -1.41 18.77
C SER A 200 -6.06 -0.62 19.05
N GLY A 201 -5.61 0.19 18.09
CA GLY A 201 -4.38 0.98 18.20
C GLY A 201 -4.50 2.21 19.12
N PRO A 202 -3.38 2.78 19.61
CA PRO A 202 -3.39 3.98 20.47
C PRO A 202 -4.05 5.20 19.81
N ILE A 203 -4.00 5.30 18.48
CA ILE A 203 -4.53 6.43 17.70
C ILE A 203 -6.04 6.64 17.88
N TYR A 204 -6.79 5.58 18.19
CA TYR A 204 -8.24 5.66 18.39
C TYR A 204 -8.61 6.46 19.63
N ASN A 205 -7.78 6.42 20.67
CA ASN A 205 -7.97 7.25 21.85
C ASN A 205 -7.77 8.73 21.48
N THR A 206 -6.77 9.03 20.65
CA THR A 206 -6.53 10.39 20.16
C THR A 206 -7.70 10.93 19.36
N PHE A 207 -8.35 10.12 18.52
CA PHE A 207 -9.54 10.57 17.78
C PHE A 207 -10.72 10.90 18.69
N VAL A 208 -10.95 10.07 19.72
CA VAL A 208 -11.96 10.33 20.75
C VAL A 208 -11.66 11.62 21.49
N ASP A 209 -10.42 11.81 21.94
CA ASP A 209 -9.98 13.01 22.68
C ASP A 209 -10.12 14.28 21.82
N MET A 210 -9.77 14.19 20.52
CA MET A 210 -9.86 15.30 19.56
C MET A 210 -11.27 15.55 19.02
N HIS A 211 -12.27 14.72 19.37
CA HIS A 211 -13.65 14.81 18.85
C HIS A 211 -13.72 14.78 17.31
N VAL A 212 -12.85 14.00 16.68
CA VAL A 212 -12.80 13.84 15.22
C VAL A 212 -13.43 12.50 14.85
N ASP A 213 -14.42 12.50 13.95
CA ASP A 213 -14.89 11.28 13.29
C ASP A 213 -14.12 11.07 11.98
N PRO A 214 -13.22 10.07 11.91
CA PRO A 214 -12.45 9.80 10.70
C PRO A 214 -13.32 9.43 9.50
N ARG A 215 -14.56 8.95 9.70
CA ARG A 215 -15.49 8.63 8.60
C ARG A 215 -15.95 9.87 7.84
N ASP A 216 -16.07 10.99 8.54
CA ASP A 216 -16.41 12.27 7.91
C ASP A 216 -15.27 12.75 7.01
N GLU A 217 -14.02 12.49 7.39
CA GLU A 217 -12.87 12.79 6.55
C GLU A 217 -12.82 11.91 5.31
N VAL A 218 -13.05 10.60 5.45
CA VAL A 218 -13.17 9.69 4.30
C VAL A 218 -14.24 10.22 3.33
N ARG A 219 -15.44 10.55 3.83
CA ARG A 219 -16.53 11.07 3.00
C ARG A 219 -16.10 12.34 2.26
N LYS A 220 -15.64 13.36 2.99
CA LYS A 220 -15.19 14.64 2.40
C LYS A 220 -14.08 14.47 1.36
N LEU A 221 -13.15 13.54 1.62
CA LEU A 221 -12.04 13.25 0.73
C LEU A 221 -12.54 12.59 -0.56
N THR A 222 -13.37 11.56 -0.46
CA THR A 222 -13.92 10.85 -1.64
C THR A 222 -14.86 11.74 -2.48
N GLU A 223 -15.64 12.61 -1.84
CA GLU A 223 -16.50 13.61 -2.51
C GLU A 223 -15.71 14.73 -3.19
N SER A 224 -14.40 14.83 -2.95
CA SER A 224 -13.56 15.88 -3.53
C SER A 224 -13.21 15.63 -5.00
N PHE A 225 -13.62 14.51 -5.61
CA PHE A 225 -13.23 14.15 -6.97
C PHE A 225 -14.44 13.87 -7.86
N ALA A 226 -14.45 14.47 -9.06
CA ALA A 226 -15.56 14.35 -10.01
C ALA A 226 -15.72 12.95 -10.61
N ASN A 227 -14.64 12.15 -10.63
CA ASN A 227 -14.58 10.81 -11.20
C ASN A 227 -14.19 9.74 -10.17
N TYR A 228 -14.48 9.96 -8.88
CA TYR A 228 -14.25 8.94 -7.85
C TYR A 228 -15.00 7.64 -8.19
N PRO A 229 -14.35 6.46 -8.16
CA PRO A 229 -15.02 5.22 -8.53
C PRO A 229 -15.98 4.75 -7.43
N ASN A 230 -17.14 4.24 -7.84
CA ASN A 230 -18.13 3.67 -6.93
C ASN A 230 -17.78 2.26 -6.43
N SER A 231 -16.59 1.73 -6.74
CA SER A 231 -16.25 0.33 -6.49
C SER A 231 -14.75 0.08 -6.42
N ILE A 232 -14.37 -0.77 -5.47
CA ILE A 232 -13.03 -1.35 -5.38
C ILE A 232 -13.00 -2.63 -6.23
N VAL A 233 -12.03 -2.72 -7.14
CA VAL A 233 -11.92 -3.82 -8.11
C VAL A 233 -10.48 -4.19 -8.41
N THR A 234 -10.28 -5.49 -8.65
CA THR A 234 -9.10 -5.98 -9.37
C THR A 234 -9.39 -5.97 -10.86
N TYR A 235 -8.58 -5.25 -11.63
CA TYR A 235 -8.87 -4.96 -13.06
C TYR A 235 -7.89 -5.61 -14.04
N GLY A 236 -6.99 -6.44 -13.54
CA GLY A 236 -6.07 -7.27 -14.31
C GLY A 236 -5.10 -7.99 -13.38
N GLY A 237 -4.21 -8.80 -13.92
CA GLY A 237 -3.15 -9.41 -13.12
C GLY A 237 -2.10 -10.14 -13.95
N VAL A 238 -1.05 -10.58 -13.27
CA VAL A 238 -0.01 -11.45 -13.82
C VAL A 238 -0.08 -12.76 -13.06
N LEU A 239 -0.22 -13.87 -13.77
CA LEU A 239 -0.20 -15.21 -13.20
C LEU A 239 1.23 -15.60 -12.79
N ALA A 240 1.38 -16.59 -11.90
CA ALA A 240 2.67 -17.10 -11.45
C ALA A 240 3.59 -17.59 -12.59
N ASN A 241 3.00 -17.95 -13.74
CA ASN A 241 3.74 -18.32 -14.96
C ASN A 241 4.08 -17.13 -15.88
N GLY A 242 3.91 -15.89 -15.41
CA GLY A 242 4.18 -14.66 -16.16
C GLY A 242 3.09 -14.22 -17.14
N ARG A 243 2.03 -15.03 -17.36
CA ARG A 243 0.95 -14.64 -18.29
C ARG A 243 0.08 -13.52 -17.71
N THR A 244 -0.15 -12.48 -18.49
CA THR A 244 -1.09 -11.40 -18.15
C THR A 244 -2.54 -11.82 -18.39
N VAL A 245 -3.44 -11.39 -17.53
CA VAL A 245 -4.89 -11.63 -17.63
C VAL A 245 -5.69 -10.35 -17.39
N GLY A 246 -6.85 -10.23 -18.05
CA GLY A 246 -7.76 -9.10 -17.92
C GLY A 246 -8.69 -9.18 -16.70
N GLY A 247 -9.44 -8.09 -16.46
CA GLY A 247 -10.25 -7.87 -15.26
C GLY A 247 -11.23 -9.00 -14.93
N ARG A 248 -12.04 -9.47 -15.90
CA ARG A 248 -13.01 -10.55 -15.65
C ARG A 248 -12.36 -11.82 -15.12
N ARG A 249 -11.23 -12.25 -15.70
CA ARG A 249 -10.55 -13.47 -15.25
C ARG A 249 -9.96 -13.28 -13.86
N THR A 250 -9.39 -12.11 -13.56
CA THR A 250 -8.89 -11.79 -12.23
C THR A 250 -10.01 -11.78 -11.19
N MET A 251 -11.12 -11.10 -11.47
CA MET A 251 -12.27 -11.04 -10.56
C MET A 251 -12.86 -12.42 -10.31
N LEU A 252 -13.07 -13.25 -11.34
CA LEU A 252 -13.60 -14.61 -11.17
C LEU A 252 -12.67 -15.52 -10.35
N ALA A 253 -11.36 -15.32 -10.47
CA ALA A 253 -10.39 -15.98 -9.60
C ALA A 253 -10.57 -15.52 -8.15
N ASN A 254 -10.59 -14.21 -7.88
CA ASN A 254 -10.88 -13.66 -6.54
C ASN A 254 -12.16 -14.27 -5.95
N VAL A 255 -13.27 -14.27 -6.71
CA VAL A 255 -14.56 -14.84 -6.29
C VAL A 255 -14.40 -16.29 -5.84
N SER A 256 -13.74 -17.10 -6.68
CA SER A 256 -13.55 -18.52 -6.40
C SER A 256 -12.78 -18.76 -5.10
N TYR A 257 -11.71 -18.00 -4.85
CA TYR A 257 -10.88 -18.17 -3.65
C TYR A 257 -11.52 -17.57 -2.40
N LEU A 258 -12.22 -16.44 -2.52
CA LEU A 258 -13.01 -15.87 -1.43
C LEU A 258 -14.09 -16.84 -0.95
N VAL A 259 -14.86 -17.45 -1.86
CA VAL A 259 -15.90 -18.42 -1.50
C VAL A 259 -15.29 -19.66 -0.85
N ARG A 260 -14.24 -20.23 -1.46
CA ARG A 260 -13.60 -21.47 -0.97
C ARG A 260 -12.98 -21.31 0.42
N ASN A 261 -12.39 -20.15 0.71
CA ASN A 261 -11.63 -19.92 1.94
C ASN A 261 -12.33 -18.98 2.92
N ALA A 262 -13.58 -18.58 2.68
CA ALA A 262 -14.32 -17.67 3.56
C ALA A 262 -14.29 -18.13 5.02
N HIS A 263 -14.45 -19.45 5.26
CA HIS A 263 -14.45 -20.06 6.59
C HIS A 263 -13.14 -19.89 7.38
N ARG A 264 -12.01 -19.62 6.71
CA ARG A 264 -10.72 -19.34 7.36
C ARG A 264 -10.62 -17.89 7.83
N SER A 265 -11.40 -17.00 7.22
CA SER A 265 -11.40 -15.59 7.56
C SER A 265 -12.23 -15.31 8.80
N ARG A 266 -11.73 -14.38 9.62
CA ARG A 266 -12.49 -13.78 10.73
C ARG A 266 -13.72 -13.01 10.23
N LEU A 267 -13.76 -12.61 8.95
CA LEU A 267 -14.87 -11.92 8.29
C LEU A 267 -15.46 -12.76 7.14
N TRP A 268 -15.83 -14.01 7.43
CA TRP A 268 -16.35 -14.93 6.41
C TRP A 268 -17.57 -14.38 5.65
N SER A 269 -18.49 -13.68 6.32
CA SER A 269 -19.66 -13.07 5.69
C SER A 269 -19.26 -11.95 4.72
N SER A 270 -18.34 -11.07 5.13
CA SER A 270 -17.79 -10.03 4.26
C SER A 270 -17.06 -10.61 3.05
N CYS A 271 -16.41 -11.77 3.18
CA CYS A 271 -15.81 -12.47 2.04
C CYS A 271 -16.86 -12.88 1.01
N LEU A 272 -18.02 -13.40 1.45
CA LEU A 272 -19.11 -13.78 0.55
C LEU A 272 -19.80 -12.57 -0.10
N VAL A 273 -19.96 -11.47 0.65
CA VAL A 273 -20.47 -10.20 0.11
C VAL A 273 -19.52 -9.68 -0.98
N THR A 274 -18.22 -9.60 -0.67
CA THR A 274 -17.19 -9.16 -1.62
C THR A 274 -17.15 -10.06 -2.86
N ALA A 275 -17.28 -11.38 -2.69
CA ALA A 275 -17.34 -12.32 -3.80
C ALA A 275 -18.57 -12.07 -4.70
N SER A 276 -19.73 -11.79 -4.10
CA SER A 276 -20.96 -11.48 -4.85
C SER A 276 -20.82 -10.18 -5.65
N GLU A 277 -20.22 -9.15 -5.04
CA GLU A 277 -19.92 -7.88 -5.72
C GLU A 277 -18.94 -8.07 -6.89
N LEU A 278 -17.83 -8.79 -6.67
CA LEU A 278 -16.85 -9.05 -7.72
C LEU A 278 -17.42 -9.91 -8.86
N LEU A 279 -18.35 -10.82 -8.57
CA LEU A 279 -19.05 -11.59 -9.59
C LEU A 279 -19.88 -10.66 -10.49
N ALA A 280 -20.67 -9.75 -9.92
CA ALA A 280 -21.43 -8.77 -10.68
C ALA A 280 -20.49 -7.84 -11.50
N ARG A 281 -19.42 -7.35 -10.86
CA ARG A 281 -18.41 -6.49 -11.50
C ARG A 281 -17.61 -7.20 -12.59
N SER A 282 -17.48 -8.53 -12.53
CA SER A 282 -16.85 -9.31 -13.61
C SER A 282 -17.57 -9.18 -14.96
N ILE A 283 -18.84 -8.77 -14.93
CA ILE A 283 -19.67 -8.50 -16.11
C ILE A 283 -19.67 -6.99 -16.39
N THR A 284 -20.00 -6.16 -15.39
CA THR A 284 -20.23 -4.72 -15.59
C THR A 284 -18.95 -3.90 -15.70
N MET A 285 -17.81 -4.41 -15.21
CA MET A 285 -16.53 -3.70 -15.10
C MET A 285 -15.35 -4.47 -15.71
N ASN A 286 -15.58 -5.43 -16.62
CA ASN A 286 -14.50 -6.22 -17.23
C ASN A 286 -13.40 -5.36 -17.88
N ASN A 287 -13.82 -4.25 -18.51
CA ASN A 287 -12.92 -3.32 -19.20
C ASN A 287 -12.54 -2.10 -18.36
N TYR A 288 -12.89 -2.07 -17.07
CA TYR A 288 -12.55 -0.96 -16.19
C TYR A 288 -11.03 -0.74 -16.14
N ARG A 289 -10.62 0.53 -16.19
CA ARG A 289 -9.27 0.98 -15.90
C ARG A 289 -9.38 2.19 -14.97
N PRO A 290 -8.50 2.33 -13.96
CA PRO A 290 -8.49 3.53 -13.16
C PRO A 290 -8.09 4.72 -14.04
N GLU A 291 -8.68 5.87 -13.75
CA GLU A 291 -8.28 7.16 -14.31
C GLU A 291 -7.67 8.01 -13.19
N GLN A 292 -6.83 8.97 -13.56
CA GLN A 292 -6.37 9.96 -12.58
C GLN A 292 -7.59 10.69 -12.01
N LEU A 293 -7.67 10.78 -10.68
CA LEU A 293 -8.74 11.51 -10.02
C LEU A 293 -8.67 12.99 -10.35
N LYS A 294 -9.83 13.60 -10.56
CA LYS A 294 -10.00 15.01 -10.95
C LYS A 294 -10.58 15.79 -9.77
N PRO A 295 -9.74 16.54 -9.02
CA PRO A 295 -10.22 17.34 -7.91
C PRO A 295 -11.29 18.33 -8.34
N VAL A 296 -12.33 18.48 -7.56
CA VAL A 296 -13.35 19.52 -7.72
C VAL A 296 -12.82 20.81 -7.11
N ALA A 297 -12.91 21.92 -7.83
CA ALA A 297 -12.47 23.24 -7.34
C ALA A 297 -13.18 23.59 -6.02
N GLY A 298 -12.43 24.04 -5.02
CA GLY A 298 -12.94 24.37 -3.69
C GLY A 298 -13.33 23.17 -2.83
N SER A 299 -13.01 21.94 -3.25
CA SER A 299 -13.20 20.73 -2.43
C SER A 299 -12.21 20.65 -1.27
N ALA A 300 -12.38 19.64 -0.39
CA ALA A 300 -11.45 19.42 0.72
C ALA A 300 -10.06 19.06 0.19
N PHE A 301 -9.97 18.20 -0.83
CA PHE A 301 -8.70 17.83 -1.46
C PHE A 301 -8.04 19.01 -2.18
N ASP A 302 -8.80 19.81 -2.93
CA ASP A 302 -8.27 20.99 -3.64
C ASP A 302 -7.63 22.01 -2.67
N ARG A 303 -8.23 22.17 -1.48
CA ARG A 303 -7.67 23.00 -0.39
C ARG A 303 -6.35 22.47 0.20
N LEU A 304 -6.00 21.20 -0.05
CA LEU A 304 -4.67 20.69 0.30
C LEU A 304 -3.57 21.25 -0.60
N GLY A 305 -3.92 21.93 -1.70
CA GLY A 305 -2.96 22.61 -2.57
C GLY A 305 -2.04 21.64 -3.32
N ILE A 306 -2.48 20.40 -3.53
CA ILE A 306 -1.79 19.40 -4.34
C ILE A 306 -2.12 19.72 -5.80
N THR A 307 -1.11 20.13 -6.56
CA THR A 307 -1.29 20.55 -7.95
C THR A 307 -1.13 19.38 -8.91
N ALA A 308 -1.65 19.56 -10.13
CA ALA A 308 -1.39 18.61 -11.21
C ALA A 308 0.10 18.48 -11.55
N ALA A 309 0.94 19.46 -11.18
CA ALA A 309 2.39 19.41 -11.34
C ALA A 309 3.04 18.52 -10.27
N ASP A 310 2.55 18.55 -9.03
CA ASP A 310 3.03 17.69 -7.94
C ASP A 310 2.82 16.20 -8.27
N LEU A 311 1.75 15.88 -8.99
CA LEU A 311 1.41 14.52 -9.42
C LEU A 311 2.15 14.07 -10.71
N GLN A 312 3.07 14.87 -11.23
CA GLN A 312 3.94 14.50 -12.35
C GLN A 312 5.24 13.90 -11.81
N PHE A 313 5.43 12.59 -12.03
CA PHE A 313 6.74 11.96 -11.86
C PHE A 313 7.19 11.35 -13.18
N ASP A 314 8.36 11.75 -13.66
CA ASP A 314 8.97 11.18 -14.86
C ASP A 314 9.43 9.75 -14.56
N ARG A 315 8.94 8.80 -15.35
CA ARG A 315 9.17 7.36 -15.15
C ARG A 315 10.27 6.82 -16.05
N GLU A 316 10.94 5.77 -15.59
CA GLU A 316 11.61 4.85 -16.51
C GLU A 316 10.56 3.95 -17.19
N PRO A 317 10.73 3.62 -18.48
CA PRO A 317 9.82 2.72 -19.19
C PRO A 317 9.83 1.32 -18.57
N ARG A 318 8.71 0.59 -18.66
CA ARG A 318 8.66 -0.81 -18.19
C ARG A 318 9.69 -1.66 -18.96
N PRO A 319 10.35 -2.65 -18.35
CA PRO A 319 11.12 -3.64 -19.09
C PRO A 319 10.29 -4.33 -20.19
N SER A 320 8.98 -4.49 -19.97
CA SER A 320 8.00 -5.02 -20.93
C SER A 320 7.43 -4.00 -21.93
N GLU A 321 7.65 -2.69 -21.76
CA GLU A 321 7.32 -1.68 -22.78
C GLU A 321 8.27 -1.74 -23.97
N ILE A 322 9.39 -2.45 -23.85
CA ILE A 322 10.31 -2.77 -24.95
C ILE A 322 9.73 -3.92 -25.83
N SER A 323 8.68 -4.62 -25.39
CA SER A 323 8.20 -5.83 -26.08
C SER A 323 6.68 -6.14 -26.00
N LEU A 324 5.81 -5.15 -25.80
CA LEU A 324 4.36 -5.39 -25.88
C LEU A 324 3.83 -4.96 -27.28
N PRO A 325 3.44 -5.91 -28.15
CA PRO A 325 2.75 -5.56 -29.39
C PRO A 325 1.36 -4.98 -29.07
N GLU A 326 0.93 -3.99 -29.86
CA GLU A 326 -0.33 -3.21 -29.80
C GLU A 326 -1.66 -4.01 -29.75
N ARG A 327 -1.65 -5.33 -29.56
CA ARG A 327 -2.85 -6.19 -29.65
C ARG A 327 -3.52 -6.51 -28.32
N LEU A 328 -3.71 -5.50 -27.46
CA LEU A 328 -4.67 -5.56 -26.35
C LEU A 328 -5.61 -4.35 -26.30
N ALA A 329 -5.63 -3.52 -27.34
CA ALA A 329 -6.79 -2.70 -27.65
C ALA A 329 -7.77 -3.57 -28.46
N ILE A 330 -8.80 -4.08 -27.78
CA ILE A 330 -10.21 -4.34 -28.19
C ILE A 330 -10.85 -5.20 -27.10
#